data_AF-A0A2S0Q4U7-F1
#
_entry.id   AF-A0A2S0Q4U7-F1
#
_cell.length_a   1.000
_cell.length_b   1.000
_cell.length_c   1.000
_cell.angle_alpha   90.00
_cell.angle_beta   90.00
_cell.angle_gamma   90.00
#
_symmetry.space_group_name_H-M   'P 1'
#
loop_
_entity.id
_entity.type
_entity.pdbx_description
1 polymer ?
#
loop_
_entity_poly.entity_id
_entity_poly.type
_entity_poly.pdbx_seq_one_letter_code
_entity_poly.pdbx_strand_id
1 'polypeptide(L)'
;MQISDGQSPAFGDRVLPIANSTLSKLITELGSECQNVTALIYQLQLPYLSTRQQAEIFAELLTATIHLQVHCGDEFQDLIAKEMESLPDDDEQEN
;
A
#
# COMPACT_ATOMS: atom_id res chain seq x y z
N MET A 1 -19.05 -22.61 -13.71
CA MET A 1 -18.99 -21.35 -12.94
C MET A 1 -18.24 -21.66 -11.66
N GLN A 2 -16.94 -21.43 -11.63
CA GLN A 2 -16.12 -21.64 -10.44
C GLN A 2 -16.00 -20.28 -9.75
N ILE A 3 -16.51 -20.19 -8.52
CA ILE A 3 -16.22 -19.09 -7.60
C ILE A 3 -14.86 -19.44 -7.02
N SER A 4 -13.81 -18.82 -7.56
CA SER A 4 -12.48 -18.87 -6.96
C SER A 4 -12.39 -17.76 -5.93
N ASP A 5 -12.15 -18.16 -4.68
CA ASP A 5 -12.05 -17.34 -3.49
C ASP A 5 -11.20 -16.09 -3.71
N GLY A 6 -11.74 -14.94 -3.30
CA GLY A 6 -11.09 -13.63 -3.30
C GLY A 6 -10.04 -13.49 -2.21
N GLN A 7 -9.07 -14.41 -2.15
CA GLN A 7 -7.87 -14.20 -1.35
C GLN A 7 -6.97 -13.23 -2.12
N SER A 8 -7.11 -11.92 -1.86
CA SER A 8 -6.07 -10.98 -2.25
C SER A 8 -4.75 -11.46 -1.62
N PRO A 9 -3.68 -11.68 -2.40
CA PRO A 9 -2.41 -12.12 -1.83
C PRO A 9 -1.98 -11.09 -0.78
N ALA A 10 -1.62 -11.56 0.41
CA ALA A 10 -1.02 -10.70 1.42
C ALA A 10 0.22 -10.04 0.79
N PHE A 11 0.30 -8.71 0.79
CA PHE A 11 1.41 -7.97 0.17
C PHE A 11 2.79 -8.28 0.80
N GLY A 12 2.85 -9.10 1.86
CA GLY A 12 4.05 -9.35 2.65
C GLY A 12 5.00 -10.45 2.16
N ASP A 13 4.57 -11.38 1.31
CA ASP A 13 5.38 -12.58 1.00
C ASP A 13 6.00 -12.56 -0.41
N ARG A 14 5.69 -11.56 -1.24
CA ARG A 14 6.22 -11.49 -2.60
C ARG A 14 7.48 -10.65 -2.64
N VAL A 15 8.60 -11.25 -3.04
CA VAL A 15 9.84 -10.53 -3.30
C VAL A 15 9.58 -9.52 -4.41
N LEU A 16 9.79 -8.24 -4.10
CA LEU A 16 9.72 -7.16 -5.08
C LEU A 16 11.04 -7.15 -5.88
N PRO A 17 11.00 -7.04 -7.22
CA PRO A 17 12.18 -6.91 -8.05
C PRO A 17 12.74 -5.48 -7.94
N ILE A 18 13.13 -5.09 -6.74
CA ILE A 18 13.61 -3.75 -6.36
C ILE A 18 14.99 -3.93 -5.74
N ALA A 19 16.00 -3.28 -6.32
CA ALA A 19 17.38 -3.35 -5.86
C ALA A 19 17.56 -2.61 -4.54
N ASN A 20 16.90 -1.46 -4.37
CA ASN A 20 16.98 -0.69 -3.13
C ASN A 20 16.15 -1.35 -2.00
N SER A 21 16.84 -1.92 -1.01
CA SER A 21 16.20 -2.62 0.11
C SER A 21 15.36 -1.70 1.01
N THR A 22 15.75 -0.42 1.14
CA THR A 22 14.95 0.59 1.84
C THR A 22 13.64 0.82 1.10
N LEU A 23 13.69 1.06 -0.21
CA LEU A 23 12.50 1.26 -1.03
C LEU A 23 11.59 0.02 -1.01
N SER A 24 12.15 -1.17 -1.13
CA SER A 24 11.42 -2.44 -1.05
C SER A 24 10.63 -2.53 0.26
N LYS A 25 11.30 -2.24 1.40
CA LYS A 25 10.65 -2.20 2.72
C LYS A 25 9.56 -1.12 2.80
N LEU A 26 9.83 0.09 2.32
CA LEU A 26 8.86 1.19 2.34
C LEU A 26 7.62 0.86 1.51
N ILE A 27 7.76 0.17 0.37
CA ILE A 27 6.63 -0.29 -0.46
C ILE A 27 5.84 -1.38 0.25
N THR A 28 6.49 -2.31 0.95
CA THR A 28 5.78 -3.30 1.77
C THR A 28 4.98 -2.62 2.89
N GLU A 29 5.57 -1.64 3.58
CA GLU A 29 4.89 -0.87 4.63
C GLU A 29 3.72 -0.05 4.07
N LEU A 30 3.91 0.61 2.93
CA LEU A 30 2.85 1.31 2.20
C LEU A 30 1.69 0.37 1.85
N GLY A 31 1.99 -0.84 1.37
CA GLY A 31 0.98 -1.86 1.07
C GLY A 31 0.15 -2.22 2.31
N SER A 32 0.81 -2.42 3.46
CA SER A 32 0.12 -2.70 4.73
C SER A 32 -0.78 -1.55 5.17
N GLU A 33 -0.32 -0.30 5.05
CA GLU A 33 -1.13 0.86 5.45
C GLU A 33 -2.31 1.08 4.49
N CYS A 34 -2.13 0.87 3.18
CA CYS A 34 -3.23 0.88 2.21
C CYS A 34 -4.28 -0.20 2.48
N GLN A 35 -3.87 -1.39 2.94
CA GLN A 35 -4.80 -2.43 3.39
C GLN A 35 -5.59 -1.99 4.63
N ASN A 36 -4.92 -1.35 5.60
CA ASN A 36 -5.57 -0.79 6.78
C ASN A 36 -6.66 0.23 6.41
N VAL A 37 -6.32 1.21 5.56
CA VAL A 37 -7.28 2.19 5.04
C VAL A 37 -8.46 1.51 4.33
N THR A 38 -8.19 0.52 3.49
CA THR A 38 -9.24 -0.22 2.77
C THR A 38 -10.17 -0.94 3.76
N ALA A 39 -9.62 -1.57 4.79
CA ALA A 39 -10.40 -2.25 5.83
C ALA A 39 -11.28 -1.26 6.61
N LEU A 40 -10.77 -0.09 6.97
CA LEU A 40 -11.52 0.96 7.66
C LEU A 40 -12.67 1.50 6.80
N ILE A 41 -12.44 1.69 5.50
CA ILE A 41 -13.49 2.08 4.54
C ILE A 41 -14.59 1.01 4.48
N TYR A 42 -14.24 -0.28 4.44
CA TYR A 42 -15.24 -1.34 4.48
C TYR A 42 -15.99 -1.40 5.81
N GLN A 43 -15.32 -1.13 6.94
CA GLN A 43 -15.99 -1.03 8.24
C GLN A 43 -17.02 0.11 8.25
N LEU A 44 -16.70 1.28 7.65
CA LEU A 44 -17.66 2.39 7.51
C LEU A 44 -18.91 2.04 6.70
N GLN A 45 -18.82 1.06 5.81
CA GLN A 45 -19.95 0.62 4.99
C GLN A 45 -20.88 -0.37 5.71
N LEU A 46 -20.50 -0.85 6.90
CA LEU A 46 -21.34 -1.78 7.67
C LEU A 46 -22.65 -1.10 8.09
N PRO A 47 -23.79 -1.81 7.99
CA PRO A 47 -25.05 -1.27 8.48
C PRO A 47 -25.04 -1.22 10.02
N TYR A 48 -25.82 -0.29 10.58
CA TYR A 48 -26.07 -0.19 12.03
C TYR A 48 -24.85 0.11 12.92
N LEU A 49 -23.85 0.82 12.41
CA LEU A 49 -22.78 1.37 13.25
C LEU A 49 -23.36 2.32 14.32
N SER A 50 -22.98 2.12 15.56
CA SER A 50 -23.22 3.12 16.61
C SER A 50 -22.35 4.36 16.35
N THR A 51 -22.78 5.52 16.86
CA THR A 51 -21.99 6.77 16.80
C THR A 51 -20.59 6.60 17.39
N ARG A 52 -20.45 5.75 18.43
CA ARG A 52 -19.16 5.44 19.02
C ARG A 52 -18.24 4.70 18.04
N GLN A 53 -18.73 3.61 17.44
CA GLN A 53 -17.95 2.85 16.45
C GLN A 53 -17.59 3.72 15.24
N GLN A 54 -18.52 4.55 14.78
CA GLN A 54 -18.24 5.49 13.70
C GLN A 54 -17.12 6.48 14.06
N ALA A 55 -17.12 7.02 15.28
CA ALA A 55 -16.06 7.91 15.75
C ALA A 55 -14.69 7.20 15.87
N GLU A 56 -14.68 5.96 16.36
CA GLU A 56 -13.47 5.13 16.44
C GLU A 56 -12.89 4.88 15.04
N ILE A 57 -13.72 4.44 14.08
CA ILE A 57 -13.29 4.21 12.69
C ILE A 57 -12.78 5.51 12.05
N PHE A 58 -13.43 6.65 12.28
CA PHE A 58 -12.94 7.93 11.75
C PHE A 58 -11.61 8.38 12.36
N ALA A 59 -11.40 8.15 13.67
CA ALA A 59 -10.13 8.46 14.31
C ALA A 59 -8.97 7.61 13.77
N GLU A 60 -9.22 6.32 13.57
CA GLU A 60 -8.25 5.41 12.96
C GLU A 60 -7.98 5.77 11.50
N LEU A 61 -9.02 6.09 10.72
CA LEU A 61 -8.87 6.51 9.33
C LEU A 61 -8.09 7.82 9.19
N LEU A 62 -8.33 8.79 10.08
CA LEU A 62 -7.55 10.03 10.14
C LEU A 62 -6.07 9.76 10.44
N THR A 63 -5.81 8.84 11.37
CA THR A 63 -4.42 8.46 11.71
C THR A 63 -3.73 7.80 10.52
N ALA A 64 -4.40 6.86 9.86
CA ALA A 64 -3.90 6.17 8.67
C ALA A 64 -3.63 7.15 7.50
N THR A 65 -4.50 8.14 7.28
CA THR A 65 -4.29 9.13 6.21
C THR A 65 -3.13 10.08 6.50
N ILE A 66 -2.93 10.46 7.77
CA ILE A 66 -1.74 11.21 8.20
C ILE A 66 -0.47 10.36 8.01
N HIS A 67 -0.49 9.10 8.43
CA HIS A 67 0.64 8.18 8.23
C HIS A 67 0.99 8.03 6.75
N LEU A 68 0.00 7.80 5.88
CA LEU A 68 0.23 7.72 4.43
C LEU A 68 0.82 9.00 3.85
N GLN A 69 0.34 10.17 4.28
CA GLN A 69 0.88 11.45 3.83
C GLN A 69 2.38 11.58 4.17
N VAL A 70 2.77 11.19 5.39
CA VAL A 70 4.18 11.23 5.82
C VAL A 70 5.00 10.17 5.10
N HIS A 71 4.49 8.95 4.99
CA HIS A 71 5.19 7.80 4.39
C HIS A 71 5.41 7.95 2.88
N CYS A 72 4.54 8.67 2.19
CA CYS A 72 4.64 8.98 0.77
C CYS A 72 5.31 10.33 0.47
N GLY A 73 6.05 10.90 1.44
CA GLY A 73 6.77 12.17 1.28
C GLY A 73 8.00 12.11 0.36
N ASP A 74 8.77 13.20 0.34
CA ASP A 74 9.87 13.43 -0.60
C ASP A 74 10.89 12.29 -0.66
N GLU A 75 11.30 11.72 0.49
CA GLU A 75 12.27 10.62 0.54
C GLU A 75 11.78 9.36 -0.19
N PHE A 76 10.50 9.01 -0.02
CA PHE A 76 9.92 7.86 -0.69
C PHE A 76 9.83 8.09 -2.21
N GLN A 77 9.43 9.30 -2.61
CA GLN A 77 9.34 9.69 -4.03
C GLN A 77 10.73 9.69 -4.70
N ASP A 78 11.75 10.22 -4.02
CA ASP A 78 13.13 10.23 -4.51
C ASP A 78 13.69 8.82 -4.69
N LEU A 79 13.37 7.90 -3.77
CA LEU A 79 13.78 6.50 -3.88
C LEU A 79 13.12 5.82 -5.09
N ILE A 80 11.82 6.06 -5.33
CA ILE A 80 11.14 5.56 -6.53
C ILE A 80 11.80 6.11 -7.79
N ALA A 81 12.08 7.41 -7.86
CA ALA A 81 12.71 8.02 -9.02
C ALA A 81 14.09 7.40 -9.32
N LYS A 82 14.92 7.20 -8.30
CA LYS A 82 16.23 6.54 -8.45
C LYS A 82 16.10 5.09 -8.91
N GLU A 83 15.12 4.36 -8.39
CA GLU A 83 14.89 2.98 -8.81
C GLU A 83 14.44 2.94 -10.29
N MET A 84 13.57 3.88 -10.71
CA MET A 84 13.15 4.02 -12.12
C MET A 84 14.34 4.31 -13.05
N GLU A 85 15.24 5.20 -12.66
CA GLU A 85 16.47 5.52 -13.43
C GLU A 85 17.44 4.33 -13.52
N SER A 86 17.32 3.35 -12.63
CA SER A 86 18.18 2.16 -12.61
C SER A 86 17.65 1.00 -13.45
N LEU A 87 16.43 1.12 -13.98
CA LEU A 87 15.85 0.11 -14.85
C LEU A 87 16.60 0.10 -16.20
N PRO A 88 16.83 -1.07 -16.80
CA PRO A 88 17.44 -1.16 -18.13
C PRO A 88 16.51 -0.50 -19.16
N ASP A 89 17.09 0.16 -20.16
CA ASP A 89 16.34 0.65 -21.31
C ASP A 89 15.75 -0.55 -22.09
N ASP A 90 14.48 -0.47 -22.47
CA ASP A 90 13.77 -1.54 -23.21
C ASP A 90 14.42 -1.88 -24.58
N ASP A 91 15.33 -1.03 -25.06
CA ASP A 91 15.97 -1.13 -26.38
C ASP A 91 17.24 -2.01 -26.41
N GLU A 92 17.70 -2.56 -25.28
CA GLU A 92 18.91 -3.40 -25.21
C GLU A 92 18.67 -4.92 -25.38
N GLN A 93 17.44 -5.34 -25.71
CA GLN A 93 17.09 -6.75 -25.96
C GLN A 93 16.85 -7.08 -27.45
N GLU A 94 17.69 -6.58 -28.36
CA GLU A 94 17.83 -7.15 -29.71
C GLU A 94 19.31 -7.26 -30.08
N ASN A 95 19.93 -8.42 -29.77
CA ASN A 95 21.10 -8.96 -30.48
C ASN A 95 21.19 -10.47 -30.31
#